data_AF-F9S8U6-F1
#
_entry.id   AF-F9S8U6-F1
#
_cell.length_a   1.000
_cell.length_b   1.000
_cell.length_c   1.000
_cell.angle_alpha   90.00
_cell.angle_beta   90.00
_cell.angle_gamma   90.00
#
_symmetry.space_group_name_H-M   'P 1'
#
loop_
_entity.id
_entity.type
_entity.pdbx_description
1 polymer ?
#
loop_
_entity_poly.entity_id
_entity_poly.type
_entity_poly.pdbx_seq_one_letter_code
_entity_poly.pdbx_strand_id
1 'polypeptide(L)'
;MKCVIPLARNLILSACLLSSTTWAQTEYNLAPVIWYEKNGQPVSQEQLERITAECQLNQAADEIANATSETFEAAYNSFLQAAECFKQYNFISRPLAQQITVE
;
A
#
# COMPACT_ATOMS: atom_id res chain seq x y z
N MET A 1 19.17 -37.39 -4.83
CA MET A 1 20.32 -37.88 -4.04
C MET A 1 21.30 -36.74 -3.87
N LYS A 2 21.77 -36.53 -2.63
CA LYS A 2 23.07 -35.98 -2.19
C LYS A 2 23.76 -34.96 -3.11
N CYS A 3 23.95 -33.73 -2.59
CA CYS A 3 24.99 -32.83 -3.10
C CYS A 3 26.34 -33.58 -3.07
N VAL A 4 26.90 -33.86 -4.25
CA VAL A 4 28.27 -34.33 -4.40
C VAL A 4 29.12 -33.12 -4.77
N ILE A 5 30.03 -32.75 -3.87
CA ILE A 5 31.03 -31.71 -4.07
C ILE A 5 32.24 -32.38 -4.75
N PRO A 6 32.65 -32.02 -5.97
CA PRO A 6 34.01 -32.27 -6.38
C PRO A 6 34.90 -31.20 -5.73
N LEU A 7 35.76 -31.66 -4.83
CA LEU A 7 36.90 -30.92 -4.29
C LEU A 7 37.80 -30.46 -5.44
N ALA A 8 37.66 -29.20 -5.85
CA ALA A 8 38.64 -28.51 -6.68
C ALA A 8 38.92 -27.13 -6.08
N ARG A 9 39.78 -27.15 -5.07
CA ARG A 9 40.96 -26.29 -4.90
C ARG A 9 40.87 -24.88 -5.49
N ASN A 10 40.87 -23.90 -4.58
CA ASN A 10 41.14 -22.48 -4.78
C ASN A 10 40.15 -21.74 -5.69
N LEU A 11 39.17 -21.10 -5.05
CA LEU A 11 38.88 -19.68 -5.22
C LEU A 11 37.95 -19.26 -4.08
N ILE A 12 38.41 -18.26 -3.32
CA ILE A 12 37.64 -17.53 -2.31
C ILE A 12 36.35 -17.07 -2.98
N LEU A 13 35.17 -17.54 -2.56
CA LEU A 13 33.95 -16.80 -2.87
C LEU A 13 32.79 -17.23 -1.95
N SER A 14 32.33 -16.21 -1.23
CA SER A 14 30.94 -16.01 -0.82
C SER A 14 30.34 -17.01 0.17
N ALA A 15 30.31 -16.55 1.42
CA ALA A 15 29.29 -16.87 2.39
C ALA A 15 27.88 -16.64 1.79
N CYS A 16 27.30 -17.68 1.19
CA CYS A 16 25.85 -17.78 1.06
C CYS A 16 25.31 -18.33 2.38
N LEU A 17 25.37 -17.51 3.43
CA LEU A 17 24.37 -17.58 4.49
C LEU A 17 23.07 -17.13 3.82
N LEU A 18 22.31 -18.10 3.34
CA LEU A 18 20.92 -17.92 2.95
C LEU A 18 20.14 -17.56 4.22
N SER A 19 20.25 -16.31 4.63
CA SER A 19 19.24 -15.64 5.44
C SER A 19 18.04 -15.48 4.53
N SER A 20 17.21 -16.52 4.44
CA SER A 20 15.84 -16.38 3.98
C SER A 20 15.15 -15.43 4.95
N THR A 21 15.26 -14.13 4.68
CA THR A 21 14.37 -13.13 5.28
C THR A 21 13.00 -13.42 4.73
N THR A 22 12.25 -14.25 5.46
CA THR A 22 10.80 -14.29 5.37
C THR A 22 10.33 -12.88 5.67
N TRP A 23 10.02 -12.12 4.62
CA TRP A 23 9.21 -10.92 4.77
C TRP A 23 7.85 -11.42 5.24
N ALA A 24 7.68 -11.52 6.55
CA ALA A 24 6.38 -11.69 7.16
C ALA A 24 5.51 -10.60 6.53
N GLN A 25 4.49 -11.01 5.77
CA GLN A 25 3.47 -10.11 5.26
C GLN A 25 2.84 -9.47 6.48
N THR A 26 3.38 -8.31 6.86
CA THR A 26 2.79 -7.49 7.89
C THR A 26 1.57 -6.91 7.20
N GLU A 27 0.41 -7.53 7.40
CA GLU A 27 -0.86 -6.87 7.07
C GLU A 27 -0.83 -5.53 7.80
N TYR A 28 -0.69 -4.45 7.04
CA TYR A 28 -0.88 -3.11 7.56
C TYR A 28 -2.36 -3.00 7.91
N ASN A 29 -2.70 -3.33 9.15
CA ASN A 29 -4.03 -3.19 9.69
C ASN A 29 -4.27 -1.70 9.93
N LEU A 30 -4.56 -0.98 8.84
CA LEU A 30 -4.87 0.44 8.88
C LEU A 30 -6.15 0.59 9.70
N ALA A 31 -6.04 1.32 10.81
CA ALA A 31 -7.21 1.65 11.61
C ALA A 31 -8.26 2.30 10.68
N PRO A 32 -9.52 1.84 10.69
CA PRO A 32 -10.54 2.42 9.85
C PRO A 32 -10.63 3.93 10.11
N VAL A 33 -10.89 4.70 9.06
CA VAL A 33 -10.90 6.17 9.10
C VAL A 33 -12.31 6.67 8.84
N ILE A 34 -12.76 7.65 9.62
CA ILE A 34 -13.93 8.47 9.28
C ILE A 34 -13.44 9.77 8.63
N TRP A 35 -14.07 10.14 7.52
CA TRP A 35 -13.85 11.42 6.84
C TRP A 35 -14.90 12.44 7.24
N TYR A 36 -14.48 13.69 7.41
CA TYR A 36 -15.33 14.82 7.78
C TYR A 36 -15.18 15.96 6.77
N GLU A 37 -16.27 16.67 6.50
CA GLU A 37 -16.23 17.97 5.83
C GLU A 37 -15.57 19.03 6.72
N LYS A 38 -15.21 20.19 6.14
CA LYS A 38 -14.62 21.32 6.88
C LYS A 38 -15.50 21.85 8.02
N ASN A 39 -16.81 21.72 7.89
CA ASN A 39 -17.80 22.13 8.90
C ASN A 39 -17.91 21.10 10.06
N GLY A 40 -17.18 19.98 10.01
CA GLY A 40 -17.19 18.94 11.01
C GLY A 40 -18.29 17.88 10.84
N GLN A 41 -19.12 17.95 9.80
CA GLN A 41 -20.08 16.90 9.48
C GLN A 41 -19.37 15.68 8.87
N PRO A 42 -19.81 14.46 9.19
CA PRO A 42 -19.26 13.26 8.57
C PRO A 42 -19.61 13.24 7.06
N VAL A 43 -18.63 12.84 6.23
CA VAL A 43 -18.86 12.60 4.81
C VAL A 43 -19.60 11.27 4.67
N SER A 44 -20.68 11.24 3.88
CA SER A 44 -21.42 10.01 3.65
C SER A 44 -20.62 9.01 2.81
N GLN A 45 -20.91 7.72 2.98
CA GLN A 45 -20.28 6.67 2.17
C GLN A 45 -20.53 6.88 0.68
N GLU A 46 -21.76 7.22 0.29
CA GLU A 46 -22.13 7.49 -1.11
C GLU A 46 -21.32 8.66 -1.70
N GLN A 47 -21.09 9.71 -0.91
CA GLN A 47 -20.27 10.85 -1.34
C GLN A 47 -18.80 10.45 -1.49
N LEU A 48 -18.25 9.65 -0.58
CA LEU A 48 -16.88 9.13 -0.70
C LEU A 48 -16.73 8.25 -1.94
N GLU A 49 -17.68 7.35 -2.19
CA GLU A 49 -17.67 6.46 -3.37
C GLU A 49 -17.74 7.25 -4.67
N ARG A 50 -18.65 8.23 -4.75
CA ARG A 50 -18.77 9.11 -5.93
C ARG A 50 -17.45 9.85 -6.19
N ILE A 51 -16.87 10.47 -5.18
CA ILE A 51 -15.63 11.26 -5.33
C ILE A 51 -14.44 10.34 -5.65
N THR A 52 -14.38 9.16 -5.06
CA THR A 52 -13.37 8.15 -5.37
C THR A 52 -13.43 7.74 -6.84
N ALA A 53 -14.65 7.58 -7.39
CA ALA A 53 -14.84 7.31 -8.81
C ALA A 53 -14.53 8.52 -9.70
N GLU A 54 -14.98 9.73 -9.33
CA GLU A 54 -14.70 10.98 -10.06
C GLU A 54 -13.19 11.23 -10.19
N CYS A 55 -12.44 11.00 -9.11
CA CYS A 55 -10.98 11.14 -9.09
C CYS A 55 -10.22 9.88 -9.58
N GLN A 56 -10.92 8.83 -10.00
CA GLN A 56 -10.34 7.57 -10.49
C GLN A 56 -9.36 6.90 -9.51
N LEU A 57 -9.56 7.09 -8.19
CA LEU A 57 -8.64 6.61 -7.15
C LEU A 57 -8.48 5.09 -7.15
N ASN A 58 -9.57 4.34 -7.32
CA ASN A 58 -9.51 2.87 -7.35
C ASN A 58 -8.70 2.37 -8.55
N GLN A 59 -8.94 2.93 -9.73
CA GLN A 59 -8.18 2.58 -10.93
C GLN A 59 -6.70 2.89 -10.76
N ALA A 60 -6.36 4.09 -10.28
CA ALA A 60 -4.96 4.47 -10.10
C ALA A 60 -4.26 3.63 -9.00
N ALA A 61 -4.98 3.23 -7.95
CA ALA A 61 -4.49 2.31 -6.92
C ALA A 61 -4.24 0.90 -7.50
N ASP A 62 -5.13 0.41 -8.36
CA ASP A 62 -4.96 -0.86 -9.03
C ASP A 62 -3.78 -0.82 -10.02
N GLU A 63 -3.62 0.27 -10.77
CA GLU A 63 -2.52 0.48 -11.71
C GLU A 63 -1.17 0.46 -11.00
N ILE A 64 -1.01 1.20 -9.90
CA ILE A 64 0.27 1.25 -9.17
C ILE A 64 0.56 -0.07 -8.45
N ALA A 65 -0.46 -0.76 -7.92
CA ALA A 65 -0.29 -2.06 -7.28
C ALA A 65 0.18 -3.15 -8.25
N ASN A 66 -0.18 -3.04 -9.54
CA ASN A 66 0.16 -4.00 -10.58
C ASN A 66 1.27 -3.51 -11.52
N ALA A 67 1.93 -2.40 -11.22
CA ALA A 67 2.93 -1.82 -12.09
C ALA A 67 4.18 -2.69 -12.20
N THR A 68 4.75 -2.77 -13.40
CA THR A 68 6.07 -3.35 -13.64
C THR A 68 7.13 -2.25 -13.51
N SER A 69 8.42 -2.62 -13.53
CA SER A 69 9.49 -1.62 -13.55
C SER A 69 9.40 -0.65 -14.74
N GLU A 70 8.83 -1.07 -15.86
CA GLU A 70 8.65 -0.25 -17.06
C GLU A 70 7.44 0.71 -16.96
N THR A 71 6.41 0.33 -16.21
CA THR A 71 5.16 1.11 -16.09
C THR A 71 5.02 1.87 -14.77
N PHE A 72 5.91 1.61 -13.80
CA PHE A 72 5.82 2.16 -12.45
C PHE A 72 5.77 3.68 -12.42
N GLU A 73 6.64 4.38 -13.15
CA GLU A 73 6.67 5.84 -13.12
C GLU A 73 5.33 6.45 -13.59
N ALA A 74 4.76 5.89 -14.67
CA ALA A 74 3.46 6.33 -15.17
C ALA A 74 2.33 6.03 -14.17
N ALA A 75 2.30 4.83 -13.59
CA ALA A 75 1.30 4.44 -12.60
C ALA A 75 1.40 5.26 -11.30
N TYR A 76 2.62 5.56 -10.85
CA TYR A 76 2.87 6.44 -9.71
C TYR A 76 2.37 7.86 -9.97
N ASN A 77 2.65 8.42 -11.15
CA ASN A 77 2.15 9.74 -11.53
C ASN A 77 0.62 9.78 -11.64
N SER A 78 0.00 8.72 -12.18
CA SER A 78 -1.47 8.53 -12.22
C SER A 78 -2.05 8.55 -10.79
N PHE A 79 -1.45 7.79 -9.87
CA PHE A 79 -1.87 7.76 -8.47
C PHE A 79 -1.73 9.12 -7.77
N LEU A 80 -0.62 9.85 -8.00
CA LEU A 80 -0.45 11.19 -7.45
C LEU A 80 -1.52 12.16 -7.96
N GLN A 81 -1.87 12.11 -9.26
CA GLN A 81 -2.91 12.96 -9.82
C GLN A 81 -4.29 12.65 -9.23
N ALA A 82 -4.64 11.37 -9.09
CA ALA A 82 -5.88 10.94 -8.43
C ALA A 82 -5.94 11.40 -6.96
N ALA A 83 -4.83 11.28 -6.23
CA ALA A 83 -4.72 11.74 -4.85
C ALA A 83 -4.86 13.27 -4.73
N GLU A 84 -4.22 14.04 -5.62
CA GLU A 84 -4.38 15.50 -5.64
C GLU A 84 -5.82 15.92 -5.97
N CYS A 85 -6.51 15.22 -6.89
CA CYS A 85 -7.94 15.42 -7.13
C CYS A 85 -8.75 15.23 -5.83
N PHE A 86 -8.56 14.12 -5.13
CA PHE A 86 -9.29 13.84 -3.89
C PHE A 86 -9.00 14.90 -2.80
N LYS A 87 -7.76 15.38 -2.71
CA LYS A 87 -7.38 16.44 -1.77
C LYS A 87 -8.11 17.76 -2.01
N GLN A 88 -8.60 18.05 -3.21
CA GLN A 88 -9.35 19.29 -3.50
C GLN A 88 -10.67 19.36 -2.73
N TYR A 89 -11.23 18.23 -2.32
CA TYR A 89 -12.44 18.19 -1.49
C TYR A 89 -12.16 18.56 -0.02
N ASN A 90 -10.89 18.64 0.38
CA ASN A 90 -10.43 19.13 1.68
C ASN A 90 -11.09 18.45 2.89
N PHE A 91 -11.32 17.14 2.80
CA PHE A 91 -11.83 16.36 3.92
C PHE A 91 -10.78 16.22 5.03
N ILE A 92 -11.27 16.09 6.26
CA ILE A 92 -10.47 15.84 7.46
C ILE A 92 -10.67 14.37 7.85
N SER A 93 -9.60 13.58 7.88
CA SER A 93 -9.64 12.20 8.37
C SER A 93 -9.43 12.15 9.88
N ARG A 94 -10.16 11.26 10.57
CA ARG A 94 -9.90 10.86 11.95
C ARG A 94 -9.95 9.34 12.07
N PRO A 95 -9.10 8.72 12.90
CA PRO A 95 -9.22 7.29 13.18
C PRO A 95 -10.59 7.01 13.81
N LEU A 96 -11.22 5.92 13.38
CA LEU A 96 -12.36 5.33 14.08
C LEU A 96 -11.85 4.99 15.48
N ALA A 97 -12.44 5.58 16.52
CA ALA A 97 -12.07 5.26 17.88
C ALA A 97 -12.20 3.75 18.08
N GLN A 98 -11.08 3.07 18.36
CA GLN A 98 -11.11 1.66 18.70
C GLN A 98 -11.88 1.53 20.01
N GLN A 99 -13.06 0.94 19.96
CA GLN A 99 -13.76 0.54 21.18
C GLN A 99 -12.91 -0.56 21.81
N ILE A 100 -12.14 -0.21 22.85
CA ILE A 100 -11.50 -1.20 23.71
C ILE A 100 -12.64 -1.82 24.51
N THR A 101 -13.15 -2.96 24.08
CA THR A 101 -13.99 -3.81 24.92
C THR A 101 -13.08 -4.37 26.01
N VAL A 102 -13.18 -3.79 27.21
CA VAL A 102 -12.63 -4.42 28.41
C VAL A 102 -13.66 -5.46 28.82
N GLU A 103 -13.34 -6.73 28.53
CA GLU A 103 -14.02 -7.89 29.14
C GLU A 103 -13.37 -8.22 30.49
#